data_AF-A0A2N4Z6T3-F1
#
_entry.id   AF-A0A2N4Z6T3-F1
#
_cell.length_a   1.000
_cell.length_b   1.000
_cell.length_c   1.000
_cell.angle_alpha   90.00
_cell.angle_beta   90.00
_cell.angle_gamma   90.00
#
_symmetry.space_group_name_H-M   'P 1'
#
loop_
_entity.id
_entity.type
_entity.pdbx_description
1 polymer ?
#
loop_
_entity_poly.entity_id
_entity_poly.type
_entity_poly.pdbx_seq_one_letter_code
_entity_poly.pdbx_strand_id
1 'polypeptide(L)'
;LQGLLDGKSEVTIPALRLGAVNQLRFDFQYMNPMPGGSIDNCITFQPVQNHVVIGDDSTIDFSKYYHFIALPDLRVFANAGFPYSRMADLSDTLVVVPKAPTQGQVATLLQALGGIGSQTGLAAINLQMTDDGNQIKNKDADLLLIGAIPSSLKDDTKINLLVEATKSWVKMPMRHYDLASIYPDDDARTPNTRTDITSSGPMAAVIGFQSPYNDQRSVVALLADSPRGNELLTNALNDSGKRAAMFGSVAVIRESGVNSLRVGDIYYVGHLPWFERIWFALSNHPILLAIFAAISIVLLAWVLWRMLRIISRRRLSLDDE
;
A
#
# COMPACT_ATOMS: atom_id res chain seq x y z
N LEU A 1 -6.71 -20.59 10.12
CA LEU A 1 -5.61 -21.16 10.93
C LEU A 1 -6.19 -22.37 11.64
N GLN A 2 -5.50 -23.51 11.59
CA GLN A 2 -5.83 -24.66 12.44
C GLN A 2 -5.35 -24.29 13.86
N GLY A 3 -6.26 -24.43 14.82
CA GLY A 3 -6.29 -23.69 16.07
C GLY A 3 -5.18 -24.00 17.08
N LEU A 4 -5.34 -23.34 18.23
CA LEU A 4 -4.67 -23.64 19.50
C LEU A 4 -4.79 -25.13 19.80
N LEU A 5 -3.79 -25.90 19.39
CA LEU A 5 -3.67 -27.34 19.65
C LEU A 5 -2.97 -27.61 20.99
N ASP A 6 -2.61 -26.56 21.72
CA ASP A 6 -1.79 -26.63 22.92
C ASP A 6 -2.23 -25.54 23.90
N GLY A 7 -2.02 -25.74 25.20
CA GLY A 7 -2.47 -24.85 26.30
C GLY A 7 -1.84 -23.45 26.33
N LYS A 8 -1.38 -22.95 25.18
CA LYS A 8 -0.85 -21.61 24.98
C LYS A 8 -2.02 -20.65 24.80
N SER A 9 -1.86 -19.39 25.22
CA SER A 9 -2.87 -18.32 25.05
C SER A 9 -2.57 -17.43 23.84
N GLU A 10 -1.50 -17.72 23.11
CA GLU A 10 -1.00 -16.90 22.00
C GLU A 10 -1.17 -17.60 20.66
N VAL A 11 -1.68 -16.87 19.67
CA VAL A 11 -1.78 -17.31 18.28
C VAL A 11 -1.03 -16.34 17.40
N THR A 12 0.07 -16.80 16.81
CA THR A 12 0.81 -15.99 15.83
C THR A 12 0.12 -16.07 14.47
N ILE A 13 -0.27 -14.92 13.93
CA ILE A 13 -0.85 -14.81 12.58
C ILE A 13 0.29 -14.57 11.59
N PRO A 14 0.44 -15.39 10.54
CA PRO A 14 1.46 -15.15 9.51
C PRO A 14 1.22 -13.80 8.82
N ALA A 15 2.25 -12.96 8.76
CA ALA A 15 2.16 -11.60 8.20
C ALA A 15 1.64 -11.56 6.74
N LEU A 16 1.94 -12.59 5.94
CA LEU A 16 1.52 -12.68 4.54
C LEU A 16 0.01 -12.93 4.34
N ARG A 17 -0.75 -13.19 5.41
CA ARG A 17 -2.20 -13.43 5.36
C ARG A 17 -3.02 -12.17 5.58
N LEU A 18 -2.40 -11.08 6.02
CA LEU A 18 -3.08 -9.83 6.32
C LEU A 18 -3.21 -8.97 5.05
N GLY A 19 -4.42 -8.49 4.79
CA GLY A 19 -4.72 -7.50 3.76
C GLY A 19 -5.12 -6.16 4.36
N ALA A 20 -5.69 -5.27 3.54
CA ALA A 20 -6.25 -4.01 4.01
C ALA A 20 -7.48 -4.20 4.91
N VAL A 21 -8.35 -5.17 4.55
CA VAL A 21 -9.53 -5.56 5.33
C VAL A 21 -9.33 -7.00 5.77
N ASN A 22 -9.39 -7.24 7.07
CA ASN A 22 -9.17 -8.55 7.67
C ASN A 22 -10.40 -8.99 8.44
N GLN A 23 -10.78 -10.26 8.28
CA GLN A 23 -11.86 -10.87 9.05
C GLN A 23 -11.27 -11.92 9.98
N LEU A 24 -11.49 -11.72 11.28
CA LEU A 24 -11.17 -12.72 12.30
C LEU A 24 -12.44 -13.48 12.67
N ARG A 25 -12.40 -14.81 12.57
CA ARG A 25 -13.52 -15.70 12.89
C ARG A 25 -13.08 -16.72 13.94
N PHE A 26 -13.89 -16.85 14.98
CA PHE A 26 -13.71 -17.85 16.03
C PHE A 26 -14.84 -18.87 15.91
N ASP A 27 -14.48 -20.11 15.58
CA ASP A 27 -15.42 -21.22 15.49
C ASP A 27 -15.12 -22.24 16.61
N PHE A 28 -16.07 -22.44 17.50
CA PHE A 28 -15.96 -23.41 18.59
C PHE A 28 -16.85 -24.63 18.29
N GLN A 29 -16.25 -25.81 18.20
CA GLN A 29 -16.98 -27.05 17.94
C GLN A 29 -16.70 -28.04 19.07
N TYR A 30 -17.74 -28.35 19.85
CA TYR A 30 -17.70 -29.37 20.90
C TYR A 30 -18.62 -30.51 20.51
N MET A 31 -18.04 -31.69 20.43
CA MET A 31 -18.75 -32.90 20.06
C MET A 31 -18.33 -34.03 20.98
N ASN A 32 -19.31 -34.77 21.49
CA ASN A 32 -19.06 -36.03 22.17
C ASN A 32 -19.31 -37.17 21.17
N PRO A 33 -18.34 -38.09 20.97
CA PRO A 33 -18.57 -39.27 20.18
C PRO A 33 -19.58 -40.17 20.92
N MET A 34 -20.67 -40.55 20.27
CA MET A 34 -21.55 -41.58 20.81
C MET A 34 -20.85 -42.95 20.76
N PRO A 35 -20.89 -43.75 21.84
CA PRO A 35 -20.36 -45.11 21.82
C PRO A 35 -21.08 -45.93 20.74
N GLY A 36 -20.36 -46.45 19.74
CA GLY A 36 -20.95 -47.30 18.70
C GLY A 36 -20.28 -47.31 17.32
N GLY A 37 -19.33 -46.40 17.04
CA GLY A 37 -18.56 -46.41 15.79
C GLY A 37 -17.15 -47.01 15.94
N SER A 38 -16.66 -47.70 14.92
CA SER A 38 -15.25 -48.12 14.77
C SER A 38 -14.58 -47.30 13.66
N ILE A 39 -13.29 -47.47 13.38
CA ILE A 39 -12.63 -46.83 12.22
C ILE A 39 -13.33 -47.21 10.89
N ASP A 40 -14.00 -48.36 10.84
CA ASP A 40 -14.71 -48.89 9.68
C ASP A 40 -16.19 -48.45 9.59
N ASN A 41 -16.74 -47.76 10.61
CA ASN A 41 -18.14 -47.31 10.66
C ASN A 41 -18.26 -45.84 11.10
N CYS A 42 -19.15 -45.07 10.47
CA CYS A 42 -19.38 -43.66 10.82
C CYS A 42 -19.64 -43.48 12.32
N ILE A 43 -18.73 -42.76 12.99
CA ILE A 43 -18.91 -42.34 14.39
C ILE A 43 -19.94 -41.22 14.40
N THR A 44 -21.04 -41.42 15.12
CA THR A 44 -22.05 -40.36 15.31
C THR A 44 -21.56 -39.40 16.38
N PHE A 45 -21.52 -38.11 16.04
CA PHE A 45 -21.14 -37.05 16.97
C PHE A 45 -22.40 -36.30 17.41
N GLN A 46 -22.61 -36.20 18.72
CA GLN A 46 -23.66 -35.34 19.26
C GLN A 46 -23.07 -33.96 19.56
N PRO A 47 -23.61 -32.87 18.98
CA PRO A 47 -23.26 -31.52 19.39
C PRO A 47 -23.60 -31.33 20.87
N VAL A 48 -22.65 -30.87 21.65
CA VAL A 48 -22.89 -30.52 23.06
C VAL A 48 -23.14 -29.04 23.15
N GLN A 49 -24.23 -28.62 23.80
CA GLN A 49 -24.45 -27.21 24.10
C GLN A 49 -23.32 -26.72 25.01
N ASN A 50 -22.52 -25.79 24.51
CA ASN A 50 -21.47 -25.12 25.25
C ASN A 50 -21.60 -23.61 25.04
N HIS A 51 -21.23 -22.85 26.06
CA HIS A 51 -21.09 -21.42 25.97
C HIS A 51 -19.61 -21.08 26.04
N VAL A 52 -19.12 -20.35 25.04
CA VAL A 52 -17.73 -19.90 24.99
C VAL A 52 -17.70 -18.40 25.03
N VAL A 53 -16.81 -17.88 25.85
CA VAL A 53 -16.53 -16.45 25.99
C VAL A 53 -15.07 -16.22 25.65
N ILE A 54 -14.81 -15.18 24.87
CA ILE A 54 -13.46 -14.66 24.65
C ILE A 54 -13.22 -13.65 25.77
N GLY A 55 -12.11 -13.79 26.50
CA GLY A 55 -11.76 -12.89 27.60
C GLY A 55 -11.71 -11.45 27.14
N ASP A 56 -12.17 -10.53 27.98
CA ASP A 56 -12.14 -9.08 27.74
C ASP A 56 -10.71 -8.51 27.71
N ASP A 57 -9.76 -9.25 28.28
CA ASP A 57 -8.31 -9.01 28.23
C ASP A 57 -7.64 -9.54 26.94
N SER A 58 -8.41 -10.13 26.02
CA SER A 58 -7.85 -10.60 24.73
C SER A 58 -7.47 -9.42 23.84
N THR A 59 -6.17 -9.29 23.57
CA THR A 59 -5.62 -8.21 22.74
C THR A 59 -5.05 -8.71 21.41
N ILE A 60 -5.06 -7.85 20.39
CA ILE A 60 -4.31 -8.06 19.14
C ILE A 60 -3.11 -7.11 19.15
N ASP A 61 -1.90 -7.66 19.14
CA ASP A 61 -0.66 -6.88 19.18
C ASP A 61 -0.06 -6.67 17.78
N PHE A 62 -0.01 -5.42 17.33
CA PHE A 62 0.67 -4.98 16.10
C PHE A 62 1.94 -4.14 16.37
N SER A 63 2.36 -4.00 17.63
CA SER A 63 3.44 -3.09 18.06
C SER A 63 4.80 -3.35 17.39
N LYS A 64 5.05 -4.59 16.96
CA LYS A 64 6.32 -5.00 16.34
C LYS A 64 6.35 -4.79 14.82
N TYR A 65 5.27 -4.30 14.21
CA TYR A 65 5.24 -4.02 12.77
C TYR A 65 5.85 -2.65 12.48
N TYR A 66 6.78 -2.61 11.53
CA TYR A 66 7.28 -1.35 10.97
C TYR A 66 6.27 -0.79 9.99
N HIS A 67 5.86 0.46 10.19
CA HIS A 67 5.04 1.19 9.25
C HIS A 67 5.94 1.74 8.15
N PHE A 68 5.97 1.09 6.98
CA PHE A 68 6.78 1.50 5.86
C PHE A 68 6.09 1.13 4.55
N ILE A 69 5.96 2.08 3.63
CA ILE A 69 5.33 1.84 2.34
C ILE A 69 5.96 2.69 1.24
N ALA A 70 6.07 2.10 0.05
CA ALA A 70 6.47 2.80 -1.17
C ALA A 70 5.25 3.42 -1.84
N LEU A 71 5.31 4.72 -2.11
CA LEU A 71 4.31 5.52 -2.79
C LEU A 71 4.95 6.24 -3.98
N PRO A 72 4.19 6.75 -4.96
CA PRO A 72 2.73 6.68 -5.09
C PRO A 72 2.24 5.30 -5.55
N ASP A 73 1.18 4.81 -4.88
CA ASP A 73 0.44 3.62 -5.28
C ASP A 73 -1.06 3.79 -5.02
N LEU A 74 -1.81 4.06 -6.08
CA LEU A 74 -3.26 4.28 -6.03
C LEU A 74 -4.04 3.04 -5.60
N ARG A 75 -3.45 1.83 -5.61
CA ARG A 75 -4.11 0.63 -5.07
C ARG A 75 -4.42 0.81 -3.59
N VAL A 76 -3.50 1.43 -2.85
CA VAL A 76 -3.63 1.59 -1.39
C VAL A 76 -4.66 2.67 -1.07
N PHE A 77 -4.71 3.73 -1.87
CA PHE A 77 -5.77 4.75 -1.80
C PHE A 77 -7.15 4.16 -2.13
N ALA A 78 -7.29 3.49 -3.28
CA ALA A 78 -8.58 2.99 -3.74
C ALA A 78 -9.15 1.88 -2.83
N ASN A 79 -8.30 1.00 -2.29
CA ASN A 79 -8.77 -0.15 -1.51
C ASN A 79 -8.78 0.10 0.00
N ALA A 80 -7.87 0.92 0.53
CA ALA A 80 -7.72 1.11 1.98
C ALA A 80 -7.87 2.57 2.43
N GLY A 81 -8.08 3.52 1.51
CA GLY A 81 -8.16 4.94 1.85
C GLY A 81 -6.84 5.57 2.30
N PHE A 82 -5.71 4.86 2.18
CA PHE A 82 -4.40 5.35 2.60
C PHE A 82 -3.90 6.45 1.64
N PRO A 83 -3.25 7.53 2.13
CA PRO A 83 -2.75 7.74 3.50
C PRO A 83 -3.74 8.35 4.48
N TYR A 84 -4.93 8.74 4.02
CA TYR A 84 -5.94 9.41 4.85
C TYR A 84 -6.51 8.51 5.95
N SER A 85 -6.51 7.19 5.73
CA SER A 85 -6.93 6.20 6.73
C SER A 85 -5.91 5.93 7.84
N ARG A 86 -4.75 6.62 7.87
CA ARG A 86 -3.78 6.49 8.98
C ARG A 86 -4.39 6.89 10.32
N MET A 87 -5.21 7.93 10.33
CA MET A 87 -6.02 8.35 11.48
C MET A 87 -7.48 8.06 11.16
N ALA A 88 -8.17 7.29 11.99
CA ALA A 88 -9.53 6.81 11.69
C ALA A 88 -10.54 7.95 11.48
N ASP A 89 -10.31 9.09 12.14
CA ASP A 89 -11.12 10.32 12.10
C ASP A 89 -10.67 11.32 11.02
N LEU A 90 -9.64 10.98 10.24
CA LEU A 90 -8.99 11.80 9.21
C LEU A 90 -8.36 13.09 9.75
N SER A 91 -7.92 13.13 11.02
CA SER A 91 -7.31 14.34 11.65
C SER A 91 -6.14 14.94 10.87
N ASP A 92 -5.38 14.08 10.19
CA ASP A 92 -4.18 14.46 9.45
C ASP A 92 -4.46 14.71 7.96
N THR A 93 -5.72 14.98 7.61
CA THR A 93 -6.17 15.24 6.23
C THR A 93 -6.57 16.69 6.04
N LEU A 94 -6.03 17.32 4.98
CA LEU A 94 -6.48 18.61 4.48
C LEU A 94 -7.11 18.44 3.11
N VAL A 95 -8.41 18.68 3.02
CA VAL A 95 -9.15 18.67 1.77
C VAL A 95 -9.09 20.05 1.13
N VAL A 96 -8.68 20.11 -0.14
CA VAL A 96 -8.66 21.33 -0.93
C VAL A 96 -9.76 21.26 -1.98
N VAL A 97 -10.71 22.18 -1.88
CA VAL A 97 -11.89 22.24 -2.74
C VAL A 97 -11.94 23.60 -3.43
N PRO A 98 -12.40 23.73 -4.69
CA PRO A 98 -12.54 25.04 -5.32
C PRO A 98 -13.53 25.91 -4.55
N LYS A 99 -13.32 27.23 -4.55
CA LYS A 99 -14.17 28.22 -3.86
C LYS A 99 -15.66 28.11 -4.21
N ALA A 100 -15.98 27.70 -5.44
CA ALA A 100 -17.33 27.41 -5.88
C ALA A 100 -17.36 26.00 -6.49
N PRO A 101 -17.52 24.95 -5.68
CA PRO A 101 -17.49 23.58 -6.18
C PRO A 101 -18.76 23.27 -6.97
N THR A 102 -18.60 22.54 -8.06
CA THR A 102 -19.75 22.02 -8.82
C THR A 102 -20.41 20.86 -8.08
N GLN A 103 -21.66 20.53 -8.43
CA GLN A 103 -22.37 19.40 -7.84
C GLN A 103 -21.57 18.08 -7.95
N GLY A 104 -20.91 17.85 -9.09
CA GLY A 104 -20.06 16.67 -9.29
C GLY A 104 -18.83 16.64 -8.38
N GLN A 105 -18.25 17.80 -8.09
CA GLN A 105 -17.11 17.90 -7.15
C GLN A 105 -17.55 17.65 -5.71
N VAL A 106 -18.71 18.16 -5.31
CA VAL A 106 -19.30 17.86 -3.99
C VAL A 106 -19.62 16.37 -3.87
N ALA A 107 -20.20 15.76 -4.90
CA ALA A 107 -20.45 14.32 -4.93
C ALA A 107 -19.14 13.52 -4.82
N THR A 108 -18.10 13.92 -5.55
CA THR A 108 -16.76 13.29 -5.49
C THR A 108 -16.14 13.41 -4.09
N LEU A 109 -16.26 14.58 -3.47
CA LEU A 109 -15.78 14.80 -2.11
C LEU A 109 -16.47 13.86 -1.11
N LEU A 110 -17.80 13.85 -1.10
CA LEU A 110 -18.59 13.00 -0.20
C LEU A 110 -18.33 11.52 -0.45
N GLN A 111 -18.16 11.14 -1.72
CA GLN A 111 -17.82 9.78 -2.11
C GLN A 111 -16.44 9.34 -1.62
N ALA A 112 -15.44 10.21 -1.74
CA ALA A 112 -14.09 9.94 -1.27
C ALA A 112 -14.06 9.82 0.27
N LEU A 113 -14.66 10.77 0.98
CA LEU A 113 -14.70 10.77 2.45
C LEU A 113 -15.54 9.62 3.01
N GLY A 114 -16.70 9.32 2.41
CA GLY A 114 -17.52 8.17 2.77
C GLY A 114 -16.81 6.84 2.48
N GLY A 115 -16.09 6.78 1.34
CA GLY A 115 -15.24 5.64 1.00
C GLY A 115 -14.16 5.40 2.04
N ILE A 116 -13.38 6.42 2.42
CA ILE A 116 -12.33 6.31 3.44
C ILE A 116 -12.94 5.96 4.81
N GLY A 117 -14.01 6.63 5.23
CA GLY A 117 -14.69 6.36 6.50
C GLY A 117 -15.26 4.94 6.59
N SER A 118 -15.69 4.36 5.45
CA SER A 118 -16.12 2.96 5.40
C SER A 118 -14.96 1.97 5.62
N GLN A 119 -13.73 2.36 5.27
CA GLN A 119 -12.54 1.54 5.50
C GLN A 119 -12.04 1.66 6.95
N THR A 120 -12.10 2.85 7.54
CA THR A 120 -11.66 3.07 8.93
C THR A 120 -12.71 2.68 9.96
N GLY A 121 -13.98 2.58 9.57
CA GLY A 121 -15.11 2.34 10.47
C GLY A 121 -15.54 3.57 11.28
N LEU A 122 -14.96 4.75 11.02
CA LEU A 122 -15.29 6.01 11.68
C LEU A 122 -15.58 7.10 10.64
N ALA A 123 -16.56 7.95 10.92
CA ALA A 123 -16.87 9.08 10.05
C ALA A 123 -15.71 10.10 10.03
N ALA A 124 -15.53 10.76 8.89
CA ALA A 124 -14.53 11.79 8.68
C ALA A 124 -14.88 13.09 9.43
N ILE A 125 -14.60 13.11 10.74
CA ILE A 125 -15.05 14.18 11.66
C ILE A 125 -13.98 15.24 11.95
N ASN A 126 -12.69 14.93 11.84
CA ASN A 126 -11.59 15.81 12.24
C ASN A 126 -10.74 16.33 11.07
N LEU A 127 -11.20 16.14 9.84
CA LEU A 127 -10.51 16.70 8.67
C LEU A 127 -10.60 18.23 8.63
N GLN A 128 -9.61 18.84 7.99
CA GLN A 128 -9.62 20.27 7.67
C GLN A 128 -10.00 20.46 6.19
N MET A 129 -10.68 21.57 5.88
CA MET A 129 -11.03 21.93 4.50
C MET A 129 -10.60 23.36 4.21
N THR A 130 -10.07 23.61 3.01
CA THR A 130 -9.68 24.95 2.55
C THR A 130 -10.00 25.10 1.06
N ASP A 131 -10.28 26.34 0.65
CA ASP A 131 -10.31 26.75 -0.76
C ASP A 131 -9.04 27.49 -1.20
N ASP A 132 -8.19 27.86 -0.26
CA ASP A 132 -6.94 28.57 -0.50
C ASP A 132 -5.74 27.60 -0.58
N GLY A 133 -5.18 27.50 -1.79
CA GLY A 133 -3.99 26.70 -2.08
C GLY A 133 -2.72 27.19 -1.39
N ASN A 134 -2.69 28.38 -0.81
CA ASN A 134 -1.55 28.89 -0.05
C ASN A 134 -1.49 28.34 1.38
N GLN A 135 -2.64 27.98 1.97
CA GLN A 135 -2.69 27.39 3.31
C GLN A 135 -2.07 26.00 3.38
N ILE A 136 -1.82 25.39 2.22
CA ILE A 136 -1.20 24.07 2.09
C ILE A 136 0.27 24.08 2.57
N LYS A 137 1.00 25.18 2.36
CA LYS A 137 2.47 25.25 2.51
C LYS A 137 2.98 24.92 3.91
N ASN A 138 2.19 25.23 4.95
CA ASN A 138 2.62 25.17 6.35
C ASN A 138 1.89 24.09 7.15
N LYS A 139 1.24 23.14 6.47
CA LYS A 139 0.42 22.12 7.13
C LYS A 139 1.09 20.76 7.03
N ASP A 140 1.27 20.12 8.17
CA ASP A 140 1.69 18.72 8.26
C ASP A 140 0.48 17.80 8.08
N ALA A 141 -0.05 17.74 6.87
CA ALA A 141 -1.26 16.97 6.54
C ALA A 141 -1.16 16.36 5.14
N ASP A 142 -1.82 15.21 4.97
CA ASP A 142 -2.05 14.59 3.68
C ASP A 142 -3.12 15.39 2.91
N LEU A 143 -2.88 15.66 1.63
CA LEU A 143 -3.68 16.61 0.84
C LEU A 143 -4.63 15.88 -0.10
N LEU A 144 -5.93 16.07 0.06
CA LEU A 144 -6.94 15.55 -0.87
C LEU A 144 -7.46 16.69 -1.73
N LEU A 145 -7.10 16.71 -3.02
CA LEU A 145 -7.51 17.77 -3.94
C LEU A 145 -8.74 17.33 -4.73
N ILE A 146 -9.77 18.18 -4.77
CA ILE A 146 -10.99 17.93 -5.55
C ILE A 146 -11.05 18.89 -6.73
N GLY A 147 -11.19 18.35 -7.94
CA GLY A 147 -11.49 19.10 -9.16
C GLY A 147 -10.32 19.85 -9.80
N ALA A 148 -9.43 20.48 -9.02
CA ALA A 148 -8.30 21.23 -9.56
C ALA A 148 -7.05 21.11 -8.69
N ILE A 149 -5.88 21.10 -9.34
CA ILE A 149 -4.58 21.21 -8.66
C ILE A 149 -4.23 22.71 -8.53
N PRO A 150 -4.06 23.23 -7.29
CA PRO A 150 -3.58 24.60 -7.05
C PRO A 150 -2.26 24.90 -7.77
N SER A 151 -2.08 26.14 -8.23
CA SER A 151 -0.81 26.57 -8.85
C SER A 151 0.39 26.45 -7.92
N SER A 152 0.19 26.61 -6.60
CA SER A 152 1.22 26.44 -5.56
C SER A 152 1.87 25.05 -5.58
N LEU A 153 1.15 24.03 -6.05
CA LEU A 153 1.66 22.67 -6.23
C LEU A 153 2.22 22.43 -7.64
N LYS A 154 1.97 23.29 -8.63
CA LYS A 154 2.44 23.08 -10.01
C LYS A 154 3.88 23.53 -10.24
N ASP A 155 4.43 24.34 -9.35
CA ASP A 155 5.77 24.94 -9.51
C ASP A 155 6.94 23.97 -9.27
N ASP A 156 6.69 22.75 -8.79
CA ASP A 156 7.72 21.72 -8.76
C ASP A 156 7.83 21.07 -10.15
N THR A 157 9.04 21.10 -10.74
CA THR A 157 9.37 20.51 -12.05
C THR A 157 8.83 19.09 -12.27
N LYS A 158 8.70 18.29 -11.21
CA LYS A 158 8.09 16.94 -11.24
C LYS A 158 6.58 16.96 -11.50
N ILE A 159 5.88 18.00 -11.04
CA ILE A 159 4.44 18.17 -11.22
C ILE A 159 4.13 18.81 -12.56
N ASN A 160 4.98 19.69 -13.08
CA ASN A 160 4.90 20.11 -14.48
C ASN A 160 5.06 18.91 -15.42
N LEU A 161 5.96 17.97 -15.13
CA LEU A 161 6.01 16.71 -15.87
C LEU A 161 4.73 15.88 -15.72
N LEU A 162 4.12 15.77 -14.54
CA LEU A 162 2.85 15.04 -14.36
C LEU A 162 1.65 15.74 -15.03
N VAL A 163 1.58 17.06 -14.98
CA VAL A 163 0.50 17.89 -15.56
C VAL A 163 0.67 18.05 -17.07
N GLU A 164 1.89 18.20 -17.56
CA GLU A 164 2.23 18.24 -18.98
C GLU A 164 2.18 16.84 -19.60
N ALA A 165 2.54 15.80 -18.84
CA ALA A 165 2.22 14.43 -19.21
C ALA A 165 0.69 14.29 -19.26
N THR A 166 -0.10 14.78 -18.29
CA THR A 166 -1.58 14.79 -18.38
C THR A 166 -2.11 15.51 -19.64
N LYS A 167 -1.51 16.63 -20.06
CA LYS A 167 -1.85 17.32 -21.33
C LYS A 167 -1.36 16.58 -22.58
N SER A 168 -0.20 15.93 -22.51
CA SER A 168 0.38 15.07 -23.56
C SER A 168 -0.25 13.66 -23.59
N TRP A 169 -1.03 13.27 -22.59
CA TRP A 169 -1.74 11.98 -22.48
C TRP A 169 -3.05 11.96 -23.28
N VAL A 170 -3.44 13.12 -23.82
CA VAL A 170 -4.46 13.29 -24.87
C VAL A 170 -4.05 12.59 -26.19
N LYS A 171 -2.80 12.11 -26.28
CA LYS A 171 -2.07 11.90 -27.53
C LYS A 171 -1.21 10.61 -27.59
N MET A 172 -1.49 9.58 -26.79
CA MET A 172 -0.72 8.32 -26.86
C MET A 172 -1.63 7.08 -26.90
N PRO A 173 -1.36 6.04 -27.71
CA PRO A 173 -2.10 4.80 -27.69
C PRO A 173 -1.47 3.91 -26.63
N MET A 174 -2.35 3.29 -25.87
CA MET A 174 -1.93 2.57 -24.68
C MET A 174 -1.74 1.10 -25.02
N ARG A 175 -0.63 0.52 -24.56
CA ARG A 175 -0.43 -0.92 -24.53
C ARG A 175 -1.02 -1.48 -23.24
N HIS A 176 -1.71 -2.61 -23.34
CA HIS A 176 -2.22 -3.35 -22.18
C HIS A 176 -1.03 -3.99 -21.45
N TYR A 177 -0.82 -3.64 -20.18
CA TYR A 177 0.06 -4.42 -19.31
C TYR A 177 -0.81 -5.41 -18.55
N ASP A 178 -0.73 -6.68 -18.95
CA ASP A 178 -1.19 -7.79 -18.12
C ASP A 178 -0.23 -7.93 -16.93
N LEU A 179 -0.78 -7.86 -15.73
CA LEU A 179 -0.16 -8.13 -14.42
C LEU A 179 0.53 -6.95 -13.72
N ALA A 180 -0.11 -6.51 -12.63
CA ALA A 180 0.46 -5.63 -11.62
C ALA A 180 1.54 -6.38 -10.82
N SER A 181 2.81 -6.27 -11.21
CA SER A 181 3.90 -6.76 -10.37
C SER A 181 4.00 -5.96 -9.06
N ILE A 182 4.24 -6.66 -7.96
CA ILE A 182 4.46 -6.06 -6.63
C ILE A 182 5.84 -5.38 -6.56
N TYR A 183 6.78 -5.82 -7.39
CA TYR A 183 8.13 -5.27 -7.48
C TYR A 183 8.20 -4.14 -8.52
N PRO A 184 8.78 -2.97 -8.16
CA PRO A 184 8.91 -1.85 -9.07
C PRO A 184 9.94 -2.18 -10.15
N ASP A 185 9.47 -2.46 -11.36
CA ASP A 185 10.35 -2.57 -12.53
C ASP A 185 10.77 -1.16 -12.99
N ASP A 186 12.07 -0.96 -13.20
CA ASP A 186 12.64 0.35 -13.60
C ASP A 186 12.20 0.72 -15.03
N ASP A 187 11.98 -0.27 -15.90
CA ASP A 187 11.60 -0.05 -17.30
C ASP A 187 10.17 0.47 -17.46
N ALA A 188 9.29 0.22 -16.47
CA ALA A 188 7.92 0.73 -16.46
C ALA A 188 7.82 2.24 -16.14
N ARG A 189 8.94 2.88 -15.76
CA ARG A 189 8.98 4.31 -15.37
C ARG A 189 9.09 5.26 -16.56
N THR A 190 9.39 4.75 -17.75
CA THR A 190 9.52 5.56 -18.97
C THR A 190 8.24 5.46 -19.81
N PRO A 191 7.52 6.56 -20.07
CA PRO A 191 6.37 6.55 -20.98
C PRO A 191 6.89 6.35 -22.40
N ASN A 192 6.98 5.09 -22.84
CA ASN A 192 7.47 4.76 -24.17
C ASN A 192 6.29 4.77 -25.17
N THR A 193 6.51 5.39 -26.33
CA THR A 193 5.63 5.56 -27.51
C THR A 193 4.51 6.63 -27.46
N ARG A 194 4.78 7.76 -28.12
CA ARG A 194 3.80 8.77 -28.57
C ARG A 194 3.11 8.30 -29.85
N THR A 195 1.80 8.25 -29.86
CA THR A 195 1.01 8.07 -31.08
C THR A 195 -0.38 8.67 -30.81
N ASP A 196 -0.61 9.83 -31.42
CA ASP A 196 -1.78 10.68 -31.15
C ASP A 196 -3.08 10.00 -31.59
N ILE A 197 -3.75 9.27 -30.70
CA ILE A 197 -5.15 8.88 -30.86
C ILE A 197 -5.99 9.67 -29.87
N THR A 198 -6.59 10.76 -30.37
CA THR A 198 -7.46 11.64 -29.58
C THR A 198 -8.82 11.00 -29.38
N SER A 199 -9.09 10.46 -28.20
CA SER A 199 -10.45 10.12 -27.77
C SER A 199 -11.02 11.28 -26.95
N SER A 200 -11.92 12.05 -27.57
CA SER A 200 -12.56 13.26 -27.02
C SER A 200 -13.77 12.97 -26.13
N GLY A 201 -13.80 11.81 -25.47
CA GLY A 201 -14.87 11.45 -24.54
C GLY A 201 -14.66 12.05 -23.14
N PRO A 202 -15.74 12.19 -22.35
CA PRO A 202 -15.65 12.57 -20.93
C PRO A 202 -14.60 11.74 -20.18
N MET A 203 -13.81 12.39 -19.34
CA MET A 203 -12.73 11.73 -18.61
C MET A 203 -12.54 12.26 -17.19
N ALA A 204 -12.02 11.36 -16.35
CA ALA A 204 -11.56 11.68 -15.01
C ALA A 204 -10.17 11.09 -14.78
N ALA A 205 -9.46 11.63 -13.79
CA ALA A 205 -8.16 11.15 -13.38
C ALA A 205 -8.00 11.19 -11.87
N VAL A 206 -7.39 10.15 -11.33
CA VAL A 206 -6.86 10.11 -9.97
C VAL A 206 -5.36 10.18 -10.07
N ILE A 207 -4.73 11.15 -9.41
CA ILE A 207 -3.28 11.38 -9.48
C ILE A 207 -2.73 11.40 -8.05
N GLY A 208 -1.78 10.51 -7.77
CA GLY A 208 -1.06 10.43 -6.50
C GLY A 208 0.39 10.88 -6.66
N PHE A 209 0.85 11.76 -5.77
CA PHE A 209 2.24 12.23 -5.74
C PHE A 209 2.67 12.65 -4.32
N GLN A 210 3.96 12.91 -4.12
CA GLN A 210 4.50 13.35 -2.83
C GLN A 210 4.16 14.82 -2.56
N SER A 211 3.87 15.18 -1.31
CA SER A 211 3.72 16.59 -0.96
C SER A 211 5.05 17.33 -1.10
N PRO A 212 5.13 18.47 -1.80
CA PRO A 212 6.36 19.25 -1.93
C PRO A 212 6.75 19.96 -0.62
N TYR A 213 5.86 19.97 0.38
CA TYR A 213 6.09 20.65 1.65
C TYR A 213 6.46 19.68 2.78
N ASN A 214 6.22 18.38 2.61
CA ASN A 214 6.55 17.38 3.61
C ASN A 214 6.78 16.00 2.97
N ASP A 215 7.98 15.45 3.17
CA ASP A 215 8.40 14.19 2.57
C ASP A 215 7.60 12.97 3.04
N GLN A 216 6.95 13.06 4.22
CA GLN A 216 6.13 12.00 4.81
C GLN A 216 4.63 12.16 4.51
N ARG A 217 4.25 13.14 3.68
CA ARG A 217 2.87 13.41 3.30
C ARG A 217 2.64 13.20 1.81
N SER A 218 1.43 12.81 1.47
CA SER A 218 1.03 12.53 0.09
C SER A 218 -0.09 13.45 -0.36
N VAL A 219 -0.19 13.59 -1.68
CA VAL A 219 -1.26 14.29 -2.34
C VAL A 219 -1.99 13.31 -3.25
N VAL A 220 -3.32 13.26 -3.13
CA VAL A 220 -4.19 12.59 -4.11
C VAL A 220 -5.14 13.64 -4.69
N ALA A 221 -5.09 13.80 -6.01
CA ALA A 221 -5.95 14.68 -6.75
C ALA A 221 -7.03 13.88 -7.49
N LEU A 222 -8.29 14.23 -7.24
CA LEU A 222 -9.48 13.69 -7.88
C LEU A 222 -9.97 14.70 -8.91
N LEU A 223 -9.70 14.46 -10.18
CA LEU A 223 -9.92 15.41 -11.28
C LEU A 223 -10.95 14.88 -12.27
N ALA A 224 -11.76 15.78 -12.83
CA ALA A 224 -12.71 15.48 -13.89
C ALA A 224 -12.80 16.65 -14.86
N ASP A 225 -12.98 16.35 -16.15
CA ASP A 225 -13.07 17.36 -17.21
C ASP A 225 -14.49 17.96 -17.37
N SER A 226 -15.51 17.24 -16.91
CA SER A 226 -16.92 17.51 -17.19
C SER A 226 -17.83 16.94 -16.10
N PRO A 227 -19.11 17.33 -16.05
CA PRO A 227 -20.09 16.70 -15.15
C PRO A 227 -20.16 15.18 -15.34
N ARG A 228 -20.13 14.72 -16.60
CA ARG A 228 -20.08 13.29 -16.93
C ARG A 228 -18.78 12.62 -16.46
N GLY A 229 -17.65 13.32 -16.53
CA GLY A 229 -16.38 12.87 -15.94
C GLY A 229 -16.48 12.67 -14.42
N ASN A 230 -17.17 13.55 -13.69
CA ASN A 230 -17.38 13.38 -12.26
C ASN A 230 -18.21 12.13 -11.94
N GLU A 231 -19.25 11.83 -12.72
CA GLU A 231 -20.02 10.58 -12.57
C GLU A 231 -19.15 9.34 -12.82
N LEU A 232 -18.30 9.37 -13.84
CA LEU A 232 -17.36 8.29 -14.12
C LEU A 232 -16.40 8.08 -12.94
N LEU A 233 -15.91 9.17 -12.36
CA LEU A 233 -15.04 9.15 -11.18
C LEU A 233 -15.72 8.55 -9.96
N THR A 234 -16.90 9.05 -9.58
CA THR A 234 -17.64 8.54 -8.42
C THR A 234 -18.03 7.07 -8.61
N ASN A 235 -18.42 6.67 -9.82
CA ASN A 235 -18.73 5.27 -10.12
C ASN A 235 -17.48 4.39 -10.05
N ALA A 236 -16.33 4.87 -10.52
CA ALA A 236 -15.08 4.12 -10.44
C ALA A 236 -14.58 3.96 -8.99
N LEU A 237 -14.83 4.94 -8.12
CA LEU A 237 -14.53 4.86 -6.69
C LEU A 237 -15.48 3.92 -5.92
N ASN A 238 -16.71 3.73 -6.40
CA ASN A 238 -17.67 2.82 -5.78
C ASN A 238 -17.51 1.36 -6.25
N ASP A 239 -17.18 1.17 -7.52
CA ASP A 239 -17.09 -0.14 -8.14
C ASP A 239 -15.79 -0.86 -7.75
N SER A 240 -15.90 -2.01 -7.09
CA SER A 240 -14.74 -2.80 -6.62
C SER A 240 -13.84 -3.27 -7.76
N GLY A 241 -14.39 -3.59 -8.94
CA GLY A 241 -13.61 -4.00 -10.10
C GLY A 241 -12.82 -2.84 -10.69
N LYS A 242 -13.43 -1.65 -10.79
CA LYS A 242 -12.76 -0.43 -11.24
C LYS A 242 -11.70 0.05 -10.25
N ARG A 243 -11.96 -0.08 -8.94
CA ARG A 243 -10.95 0.19 -7.89
C ARG A 243 -9.78 -0.76 -7.95
N ALA A 244 -10.00 -2.04 -8.23
CA ALA A 244 -8.92 -3.02 -8.41
C ALA A 244 -8.00 -2.68 -9.60
N ALA A 245 -8.53 -1.98 -10.61
CA ALA A 245 -7.76 -1.48 -11.75
C ALA A 245 -7.04 -0.15 -11.48
N MET A 246 -7.22 0.50 -10.32
CA MET A 246 -6.49 1.71 -9.93
C MET A 246 -5.14 1.35 -9.29
N PHE A 247 -4.04 1.66 -9.98
CA PHE A 247 -2.69 1.38 -9.47
C PHE A 247 -1.66 2.43 -9.92
N GLY A 248 -0.45 2.35 -9.37
CA GLY A 248 0.64 3.25 -9.77
C GLY A 248 0.42 4.67 -9.26
N SER A 249 0.84 5.67 -10.03
CA SER A 249 0.71 7.08 -9.65
C SER A 249 -0.47 7.78 -10.30
N VAL A 250 -1.01 7.23 -11.39
CA VAL A 250 -2.09 7.85 -12.16
C VAL A 250 -3.08 6.79 -12.58
N ALA A 251 -4.38 7.02 -12.35
CA ALA A 251 -5.47 6.23 -12.90
C ALA A 251 -6.38 7.13 -13.73
N VAL A 252 -6.47 6.87 -15.04
CA VAL A 252 -7.34 7.56 -15.97
C VAL A 252 -8.63 6.76 -16.12
N ILE A 253 -9.75 7.44 -15.98
CA ILE A 253 -11.09 6.85 -15.99
C ILE A 253 -11.84 7.41 -17.19
N ARG A 254 -12.29 6.51 -18.06
CA ARG A 254 -13.11 6.81 -19.25
C ARG A 254 -14.32 5.87 -19.27
N GLU A 255 -15.23 6.09 -20.22
CA GLU A 255 -16.34 5.16 -20.44
C GLU A 255 -15.87 3.75 -20.81
N SER A 256 -14.71 3.62 -21.47
CA SER A 256 -14.10 2.33 -21.82
C SER A 256 -13.50 1.57 -20.63
N GLY A 257 -13.33 2.21 -19.47
CA GLY A 257 -12.77 1.58 -18.27
C GLY A 257 -11.76 2.46 -17.52
N VAL A 258 -11.05 1.81 -16.59
CA VAL A 258 -9.97 2.42 -15.79
C VAL A 258 -8.64 1.91 -16.30
N ASN A 259 -7.71 2.83 -16.58
CA ASN A 259 -6.36 2.50 -17.00
C ASN A 259 -5.35 3.23 -16.13
N SER A 260 -4.36 2.50 -15.63
CA SER A 260 -3.45 2.96 -14.60
C SER A 260 -2.00 2.89 -15.05
N LEU A 261 -1.23 3.89 -14.64
CA LEU A 261 0.16 4.06 -15.02
C LEU A 261 1.00 4.43 -13.80
N ARG A 262 2.27 4.03 -13.84
CA ARG A 262 3.28 4.45 -12.87
C ARG A 262 4.23 5.43 -13.54
N VAL A 263 4.16 6.68 -13.11
CA VAL A 263 4.93 7.81 -13.63
C VAL A 263 5.59 8.55 -12.47
N GLY A 264 6.88 8.88 -12.62
CA GLY A 264 7.66 9.61 -11.62
C GLY A 264 8.41 8.70 -10.65
N ASP A 265 9.11 9.35 -9.71
CA ASP A 265 9.87 8.67 -8.67
C ASP A 265 8.97 8.10 -7.58
N ILE A 266 9.39 6.98 -7.01
CA ILE A 266 8.81 6.46 -5.77
C ILE A 266 9.43 7.17 -4.55
N TYR A 267 8.61 7.45 -3.56
CA TYR A 267 9.00 7.94 -2.24
C TYR A 267 8.51 6.97 -1.16
N TYR A 268 9.09 7.07 0.03
CA TYR A 268 8.81 6.15 1.12
C TYR A 268 8.23 6.88 2.31
N VAL A 269 7.08 6.41 2.78
CA VAL A 269 6.40 6.94 3.96
C VAL A 269 6.52 5.96 5.12
N GLY A 270 6.77 6.49 6.30
CA GLY A 270 6.96 5.76 7.54
C GLY A 270 8.42 5.53 7.92
N HIS A 271 8.64 4.61 8.85
CA HIS A 271 9.94 4.33 9.44
C HIS A 271 10.32 2.86 9.29
N LEU A 272 11.53 2.63 8.80
CA LEU A 272 12.17 1.32 8.74
C LEU A 272 13.56 1.43 9.38
N PRO A 273 13.91 0.56 10.35
CA PRO A 273 15.24 0.57 10.95
C PRO A 273 16.34 0.43 9.90
N TRP A 274 17.50 1.01 10.18
CA TRP A 274 18.61 1.08 9.21
C TRP A 274 19.03 -0.32 8.70
N PHE A 275 19.02 -1.33 9.57
CA PHE A 275 19.38 -2.70 9.20
C PHE A 275 18.37 -3.32 8.23
N GLU A 276 17.07 -3.16 8.51
CA GLU A 276 15.99 -3.62 7.63
C GLU A 276 15.99 -2.88 6.29
N ARG A 277 16.38 -1.60 6.30
CA ARG A 277 16.51 -0.81 5.06
C ARG A 277 17.62 -1.36 4.15
N ILE A 278 18.71 -1.86 4.72
CA ILE A 278 19.77 -2.52 3.94
C ILE A 278 19.22 -3.82 3.36
N TRP A 279 18.54 -4.65 4.15
CA TRP A 279 17.93 -5.88 3.64
C TRP A 279 16.92 -5.62 2.54
N PHE A 280 16.06 -4.62 2.69
CA PHE A 280 15.09 -4.21 1.68
C PHE A 280 15.76 -3.73 0.39
N ALA A 281 16.83 -2.94 0.49
CA ALA A 281 17.60 -2.52 -0.68
C ALA A 281 18.28 -3.72 -1.37
N LEU A 282 18.80 -4.68 -0.59
CA LEU A 282 19.53 -5.82 -1.11
C LEU A 282 18.60 -6.92 -1.65
N SER A 283 17.36 -7.05 -1.14
CA SER A 283 16.38 -8.03 -1.61
C SER A 283 15.93 -7.78 -3.05
N ASN A 284 15.96 -6.53 -3.50
CA ASN A 284 15.68 -6.16 -4.89
C ASN A 284 16.82 -6.54 -5.84
N HIS A 285 17.99 -6.94 -5.33
CA HIS A 285 19.18 -7.27 -6.11
C HIS A 285 19.76 -8.64 -5.70
N PRO A 286 19.12 -9.77 -6.07
CA PRO A 286 19.54 -11.12 -5.67
C PRO A 286 20.98 -11.46 -6.12
N ILE A 287 21.45 -10.87 -7.22
CA ILE A 287 22.83 -11.05 -7.71
C ILE A 287 23.84 -10.39 -6.76
N LEU A 288 23.55 -9.18 -6.26
CA LEU A 288 24.44 -8.51 -5.30
C LEU A 288 24.51 -9.30 -3.98
N LEU A 289 23.37 -9.83 -3.53
CA LEU A 289 23.30 -10.76 -2.40
C LEU A 289 24.23 -11.96 -2.60
N ALA A 290 24.16 -12.60 -3.77
CA ALA A 290 25.01 -13.75 -4.09
C ALA A 290 26.51 -13.40 -4.08
N ILE A 291 26.88 -12.23 -4.62
CA ILE A 291 28.26 -11.73 -4.61
C ILE A 291 28.74 -11.50 -3.17
N PHE A 292 27.97 -10.80 -2.34
CA PHE A 292 28.33 -10.55 -0.94
C PHE A 292 28.43 -11.86 -0.13
N ALA A 293 27.54 -12.81 -0.38
CA ALA A 293 27.61 -14.14 0.24
C ALA A 293 28.90 -14.87 -0.16
N ALA A 294 29.26 -14.88 -1.45
CA ALA A 294 30.48 -15.50 -1.93
C ALA A 294 31.75 -14.87 -1.32
N ILE A 295 31.81 -13.53 -1.27
CA ILE A 295 32.92 -12.81 -0.62
C ILE A 295 33.01 -13.16 0.87
N SER A 296 31.87 -13.22 1.56
CA SER A 296 31.82 -13.56 2.99
C SER A 296 32.33 -14.97 3.27
N ILE A 297 32.00 -15.94 2.41
CA ILE A 297 32.50 -17.32 2.50
C ILE A 297 34.02 -17.36 2.29
N VAL A 298 34.54 -16.66 1.28
CA VAL A 298 35.98 -16.60 1.00
C VAL A 298 36.74 -15.96 2.16
N LEU A 299 36.22 -14.86 2.73
CA LEU A 299 36.81 -14.19 3.89
C LEU A 299 36.81 -15.10 5.13
N LEU A 300 35.69 -15.78 5.42
CA LEU A 300 35.60 -16.73 6.53
C LEU A 300 36.60 -17.88 6.38
N ALA A 301 36.69 -18.46 5.18
CA ALA A 301 37.67 -19.51 4.89
C ALA A 301 39.10 -19.01 5.09
N TRP A 302 39.41 -17.79 4.65
CA TRP A 302 40.73 -17.19 4.82
C TRP A 302 41.07 -16.90 6.30
N VAL A 303 40.13 -16.37 7.07
CA VAL A 303 40.30 -16.11 8.51
C VAL A 303 40.51 -17.42 9.27
N LEU A 304 39.69 -18.44 9.02
CA LEU A 304 39.82 -19.76 9.63
C LEU A 304 41.16 -20.39 9.29
N TRP A 305 41.57 -20.35 8.02
CA TRP A 305 42.87 -20.85 7.59
C TRP A 305 44.03 -20.11 8.28
N ARG A 306 43.95 -18.78 8.41
CA ARG A 306 44.97 -17.98 9.09
C ARG A 306 45.01 -18.29 10.59
N MET A 307 43.87 -18.45 11.24
CA MET A 307 43.77 -18.80 12.66
C MET A 307 44.37 -20.20 12.93
N LEU A 308 44.00 -21.20 12.13
CA LEU A 308 44.56 -22.55 12.22
C LEU A 308 46.07 -22.56 11.99
N ARG A 309 46.57 -21.77 11.04
CA ARG A 309 48.00 -21.63 10.75
C ARG A 309 48.77 -21.00 11.93
N ILE A 310 48.19 -20.03 12.64
CA ILE A 310 48.79 -19.44 13.84
C ILE A 310 48.83 -20.46 15.00
N ILE A 311 47.75 -21.21 15.20
CA ILE A 311 47.67 -22.23 16.26
C ILE A 311 48.65 -23.37 15.99
N SER A 312 48.76 -23.83 14.74
CA SER A 312 49.75 -24.85 14.33
C SER A 312 51.17 -24.40 14.62
N ARG A 313 51.54 -23.16 14.27
CA ARG A 313 52.88 -22.61 14.55
C ARG A 313 53.18 -22.53 16.05
N ARG A 314 52.18 -22.23 16.89
CA ARG A 314 52.33 -22.23 18.36
C ARG A 314 52.51 -23.63 18.95
N ARG A 315 51.99 -24.68 18.31
CA ARG A 315 52.18 -26.07 18.77
C ARG A 315 53.57 -26.57 18.43
N LEU A 316 54.06 -26.30 17.22
CA LEU A 316 55.40 -26.71 16.79
C LEU A 316 56.54 -26.00 17.56
N SER A 317 56.30 -24.83 18.15
CA SER A 317 57.30 -24.14 18.97
C SER A 317 57.39 -24.63 20.42
N LEU A 318 56.54 -25.58 20.84
CA LEU A 318 56.55 -26.17 22.18
C LEU A 318 57.23 -27.55 22.22
N ASP A 319 57.51 -28.15 21.06
CA ASP A 319 58.21 -29.44 20.92
C ASP A 319 59.73 -29.27 20.68
N ASP A 320 60.24 -28.02 20.63
CA ASP A 320 61.65 -27.67 20.39
C ASP A 320 62.38 -27.14 21.66
N GLU A 321 61.81 -27.32 22.85
CA GLU A 321 62.48 -27.21 24.18
C GLU A 321 62.56 -28.58 24.87
#